data_AF-A0A376DQC1-F1
#
_entry.id   AF-A0A376DQC1-F1
#
_cell.length_a   1.000
_cell.length_b   1.000
_cell.length_c   1.000
_cell.angle_alpha   90.00
_cell.angle_beta   90.00
_cell.angle_gamma   90.00
#
_symmetry.space_group_name_H-M   'P 1'
#
loop_
_entity.id
_entity.type
_entity.pdbx_description
1 polymer ?
#
loop_
_entity_poly.entity_id
_entity_poly.type
_entity_poly.pdbx_seq_one_letter_code
_entity_poly.pdbx_strand_id
1 'polypeptide(L)'
;MTFGIEAAGYYVPSLYLEIKDLAEKRGIESAKLEKGLGLHKMGFPDVHEDAATLAAEALLKMIRDYEINPKEIARIYLGTESALDAAKPTASYAMQMVEKVLEKEFGERCFRNCDVVDMTFACIGAVDALHNSLDFVRVNPDKKAVVIASDYAKYELASSGEIYSGREVLWHL
;
A
#
# COMPACT_ATOMS: atom_id res chain seq x y z
N MET A 1 -6.79 17.13 -23.12
CA MET A 1 -6.39 17.00 -21.71
C MET A 1 -5.84 15.60 -21.52
N THR A 2 -4.64 15.46 -20.96
CA THR A 2 -4.02 14.18 -20.61
C THR A 2 -4.35 13.88 -19.16
N PHE A 3 -4.65 12.62 -18.84
CA PHE A 3 -4.89 12.12 -17.49
C PHE A 3 -4.11 10.81 -17.32
N GLY A 4 -3.67 10.54 -16.11
CA GLY A 4 -2.79 9.41 -15.80
C GLY A 4 -2.14 9.58 -14.44
N ILE A 5 -1.10 8.79 -14.19
CA ILE A 5 -0.28 8.88 -12.98
C ILE A 5 0.66 10.08 -13.12
N GLU A 6 0.66 10.96 -12.13
CA GLU A 6 1.59 12.10 -12.04
C GLU A 6 2.70 11.92 -10.99
N ALA A 7 2.46 11.07 -9.98
CA ALA A 7 3.36 10.83 -8.87
C ALA A 7 3.19 9.41 -8.33
N ALA A 8 4.28 8.78 -7.91
CA ALA A 8 4.27 7.47 -7.27
C ALA A 8 5.26 7.45 -6.10
N GLY A 9 4.82 6.91 -4.97
CA GLY A 9 5.62 6.67 -3.77
C GLY A 9 5.42 5.25 -3.27
N TYR A 10 6.38 4.74 -2.51
CA TYR A 10 6.32 3.40 -1.94
C TYR A 10 6.90 3.39 -0.53
N TYR A 11 6.46 2.41 0.25
CA TYR A 11 7.02 2.06 1.54
C TYR A 11 7.19 0.55 1.61
N VAL A 12 8.28 0.11 2.24
CA VAL A 12 8.56 -1.31 2.51
C VAL A 12 9.10 -1.40 3.94
N PRO A 13 8.63 -2.36 4.74
CA PRO A 13 9.13 -2.61 6.08
C PRO A 13 10.64 -2.83 6.09
N SER A 14 11.25 -2.44 7.19
CA SER A 14 12.70 -2.56 7.35
C SER A 14 13.13 -3.97 7.79
N LEU A 15 12.23 -4.76 8.37
CA LEU A 15 12.53 -6.13 8.80
C LEU A 15 12.46 -7.08 7.62
N TYR A 16 13.47 -7.95 7.50
CA TYR A 16 13.47 -9.00 6.50
C TYR A 16 14.19 -10.25 6.99
N LEU A 17 13.87 -11.39 6.36
CA LEU A 17 14.56 -12.66 6.50
C LEU A 17 15.27 -13.01 5.19
N GLU A 18 16.52 -13.45 5.29
CA GLU A 18 17.24 -14.01 4.15
C GLU A 18 16.60 -15.36 3.75
N ILE A 19 16.27 -15.53 2.48
CA ILE A 19 15.56 -16.72 1.99
C ILE A 19 16.40 -17.98 2.16
N LYS A 20 17.72 -17.85 2.12
CA LYS A 20 18.65 -18.93 2.43
C LYS A 20 18.45 -19.48 3.85
N ASP A 21 18.31 -18.60 4.83
CA ASP A 21 18.12 -19.00 6.23
C ASP A 21 16.78 -19.71 6.42
N LEU A 22 15.73 -19.22 5.75
CA LEU A 22 14.43 -19.89 5.71
C LEU A 22 14.56 -21.30 5.10
N ALA A 23 15.25 -21.41 3.96
CA ALA A 23 15.44 -22.67 3.24
C ALA A 23 16.17 -23.70 4.11
N GLU A 24 17.29 -23.29 4.73
CA GLU A 24 18.07 -24.12 5.65
C GLU A 24 17.21 -24.59 6.83
N LYS A 25 16.44 -23.68 7.44
CA LYS A 25 15.59 -24.01 8.58
C LYS A 25 14.40 -24.91 8.22
N ARG A 26 13.97 -24.92 6.96
CA ARG A 26 12.87 -25.75 6.45
C ARG A 26 13.34 -27.02 5.73
N GLY A 27 14.65 -27.26 5.63
CA GLY A 27 15.20 -28.39 4.89
C GLY A 27 14.90 -28.33 3.39
N ILE A 28 14.73 -27.12 2.85
CA ILE A 28 14.50 -26.87 1.42
C ILE A 28 15.84 -26.52 0.79
N GLU A 29 16.10 -27.03 -0.41
CA GLU A 29 17.26 -26.61 -1.18
C GLU A 29 17.17 -25.11 -1.51
N SER A 30 18.10 -24.29 -1.00
CA SER A 30 18.12 -22.83 -1.20
C SER A 30 18.04 -22.45 -2.69
N ALA A 31 18.71 -23.19 -3.59
CA ALA A 31 18.66 -22.94 -5.03
C ALA A 31 17.23 -23.03 -5.62
N LYS A 32 16.34 -23.84 -5.03
CA LYS A 32 14.94 -23.91 -5.46
C LYS A 32 14.20 -22.60 -5.21
N LEU A 33 14.51 -21.91 -4.11
CA LEU A 33 13.88 -20.63 -3.78
C LEU A 33 14.58 -19.47 -4.47
N GLU A 34 15.91 -19.41 -4.40
CA GLU A 34 16.69 -18.31 -4.97
C GLU A 34 16.70 -18.31 -6.50
N LYS A 35 16.95 -19.46 -7.12
CA LYS A 35 17.02 -19.57 -8.59
C LYS A 35 15.68 -19.96 -9.20
N GLY A 36 14.95 -20.86 -8.53
CA GLY A 36 13.67 -21.34 -9.04
C GLY A 36 12.54 -20.31 -8.92
N LEU A 37 12.52 -19.53 -7.83
CA LEU A 37 11.46 -18.52 -7.58
C LEU A 37 11.98 -17.07 -7.57
N GLY A 38 13.30 -16.85 -7.68
CA GLY A 38 13.89 -15.51 -7.65
C GLY A 38 13.85 -14.84 -6.27
N LEU A 39 13.72 -15.64 -5.20
CA LEU A 39 13.52 -15.12 -3.85
C LEU A 39 14.86 -14.92 -3.14
N HIS A 40 15.15 -13.69 -2.74
CA HIS A 40 16.38 -13.37 -1.99
C HIS A 40 16.07 -12.96 -0.55
N LYS A 41 15.10 -12.07 -0.36
CA LYS A 41 14.69 -11.55 0.93
C LYS A 41 13.17 -11.57 1.04
N MET A 42 12.69 -11.78 2.25
CA MET A 42 11.27 -11.76 2.60
C MET A 42 11.05 -10.67 3.64
N GLY A 43 10.32 -9.62 3.29
CA GLY A 43 10.03 -8.49 4.19
C GLY A 43 8.94 -8.84 5.20
N PHE A 44 8.95 -8.24 6.37
CA PHE A 44 7.88 -8.42 7.35
C PHE A 44 7.53 -7.10 8.02
N PRO A 45 6.23 -6.82 8.23
CA PRO A 45 5.86 -5.75 9.15
C PRO A 45 6.34 -6.09 10.56
N ASP A 46 6.84 -5.10 11.28
CA ASP A 46 7.02 -5.16 12.73
C ASP A 46 5.65 -5.25 13.45
N VAL A 47 5.67 -5.51 14.76
CA VAL A 47 4.46 -5.59 15.61
C VAL A 47 3.63 -4.30 15.65
N HIS A 48 4.19 -3.20 15.14
CA HIS A 48 3.55 -1.89 15.03
C HIS A 48 3.24 -1.48 13.58
N GLU A 49 3.44 -2.39 12.63
CA GLU A 49 3.13 -2.18 11.22
C GLU A 49 1.98 -3.10 10.77
N ASP A 50 1.10 -2.53 9.96
CA ASP A 50 -0.08 -3.15 9.36
C ASP A 50 -0.44 -2.44 8.05
N ALA A 51 -1.44 -2.93 7.32
CA ALA A 51 -1.85 -2.36 6.04
C ALA A 51 -2.18 -0.85 6.09
N ALA A 52 -2.69 -0.32 7.21
CA ALA A 52 -2.98 1.11 7.34
C ALA A 52 -1.71 1.94 7.54
N THR A 53 -0.78 1.47 8.36
CA THR A 53 0.50 2.18 8.58
C THR A 53 1.38 2.18 7.33
N LEU A 54 1.47 1.05 6.61
CA LEU A 54 2.18 0.96 5.33
C LEU A 54 1.58 1.93 4.30
N ALA A 55 0.25 1.98 4.22
CA ALA A 55 -0.47 2.93 3.38
C ALA A 55 -0.20 4.39 3.79
N ALA A 56 -0.16 4.68 5.09
CA ALA A 56 0.10 6.03 5.60
C ALA A 56 1.51 6.51 5.28
N GLU A 57 2.53 5.66 5.46
CA GLU A 57 3.92 5.98 5.14
C GLU A 57 4.09 6.23 3.63
N ALA A 58 3.52 5.38 2.78
CA ALA A 58 3.55 5.58 1.33
C ALA A 58 2.84 6.88 0.90
N LEU A 59 1.66 7.16 1.46
CA LEU A 59 0.89 8.37 1.20
C LEU A 59 1.64 9.63 1.65
N LEU A 60 2.18 9.64 2.86
CA LEU A 60 2.93 10.78 3.41
C LEU A 60 4.21 11.02 2.60
N LYS A 61 4.93 9.95 2.23
CA LYS A 61 6.13 10.04 1.42
C LYS A 61 5.84 10.62 0.05
N MET A 62 4.81 10.13 -0.65
CA MET A 62 4.40 10.66 -1.95
C MET A 62 4.02 12.15 -1.85
N ILE A 63 3.22 12.54 -0.84
CA ILE A 63 2.83 13.93 -0.64
C ILE A 63 4.05 14.85 -0.48
N ARG A 64 5.05 14.41 0.32
CA ARG A 64 6.27 15.19 0.58
C ARG A 64 7.21 15.24 -0.61
N ASP A 65 7.48 14.10 -1.25
CA ASP A 65 8.44 13.99 -2.35
C ASP A 65 8.00 14.79 -3.59
N TYR A 66 6.69 14.91 -3.80
CA TYR A 66 6.10 15.61 -4.95
C TYR A 66 5.42 16.93 -4.58
N GLU A 67 5.58 17.39 -3.33
CA GLU A 67 5.01 18.65 -2.83
C GLU A 67 3.50 18.79 -3.11
N ILE A 68 2.74 17.69 -3.00
CA ILE A 68 1.32 17.65 -3.34
C ILE A 68 0.52 18.34 -2.23
N ASN A 69 -0.33 19.29 -2.62
CA ASN A 69 -1.26 19.91 -1.68
C ASN A 69 -2.40 18.93 -1.32
N PRO A 70 -2.53 18.44 -0.07
CA PRO A 70 -3.56 17.48 0.31
C PRO A 70 -4.99 17.98 0.10
N LYS A 71 -5.21 19.30 0.06
CA LYS A 71 -6.53 19.90 -0.20
C LYS A 71 -7.01 19.73 -1.64
N GLU A 72 -6.13 19.36 -2.56
CA GLU A 72 -6.47 19.05 -3.96
C GLU A 72 -6.88 17.59 -4.17
N ILE A 73 -6.60 16.74 -3.17
CA ILE A 73 -6.96 15.33 -3.18
C ILE A 73 -8.44 15.21 -2.81
N ALA A 74 -9.25 14.80 -3.78
CA ALA A 74 -10.69 14.58 -3.61
C ALA A 74 -11.02 13.11 -3.33
N ARG A 75 -10.05 12.21 -3.49
CA ARG A 75 -10.25 10.77 -3.36
C ARG A 75 -8.98 10.05 -2.90
N ILE A 76 -9.11 9.13 -1.95
CA ILE A 76 -8.07 8.18 -1.56
C ILE A 76 -8.70 6.78 -1.54
N TYR A 77 -8.43 5.98 -2.57
CA TYR A 77 -8.94 4.61 -2.67
C TYR A 77 -7.80 3.62 -2.44
N LEU A 78 -8.05 2.62 -1.60
CA LEU A 78 -7.08 1.59 -1.26
C LEU A 78 -7.50 0.25 -1.85
N GLY A 79 -6.66 -0.34 -2.69
CA GLY A 79 -6.72 -1.76 -3.00
C GLY A 79 -6.04 -2.56 -1.88
N THR A 80 -6.79 -3.44 -1.23
CA THR A 80 -6.23 -4.32 -0.18
C THR A 80 -7.04 -5.61 -0.03
N GLU A 81 -6.35 -6.71 0.23
CA GLU A 81 -6.91 -7.95 0.77
C GLU A 81 -6.60 -8.13 2.28
N SER A 82 -5.92 -7.16 2.88
CA SER A 82 -5.47 -7.11 4.27
C SER A 82 -6.24 -6.08 5.10
N ALA A 83 -7.53 -5.88 4.81
CA ALA A 83 -8.35 -4.87 5.47
C ALA A 83 -8.44 -5.08 6.99
N LEU A 84 -8.36 -3.99 7.75
CA LEU A 84 -8.35 -4.04 9.22
C LEU A 84 -9.75 -4.20 9.84
N ASP A 85 -10.78 -3.75 9.11
CA ASP A 85 -12.16 -3.75 9.57
C ASP A 85 -13.11 -4.04 8.39
N ALA A 86 -14.25 -4.68 8.67
CA ALA A 86 -15.21 -5.07 7.64
C ALA A 86 -16.13 -3.94 7.18
N ALA A 87 -16.20 -2.84 7.94
CA ALA A 87 -17.08 -1.71 7.69
C ALA A 87 -16.32 -0.39 7.54
N LYS A 88 -15.29 -0.16 8.36
CA LYS A 88 -14.47 1.05 8.30
C LYS A 88 -13.32 0.85 7.32
N PRO A 89 -13.21 1.66 6.24
CA PRO A 89 -12.10 1.55 5.29
C PRO A 89 -10.73 1.71 5.98
N THR A 90 -9.80 0.80 5.68
CA THR A 90 -8.40 0.84 6.09
C THR A 90 -7.75 2.14 5.63
N ALA A 91 -8.08 2.62 4.43
CA ALA A 91 -7.65 3.92 3.90
C ALA A 91 -8.00 5.10 4.83
N SER A 92 -9.09 5.01 5.61
CA SER A 92 -9.49 6.07 6.54
C SER A 92 -8.54 6.19 7.73
N TYR A 93 -7.96 5.09 8.20
CA TYR A 93 -6.92 5.12 9.24
C TYR A 93 -5.63 5.74 8.70
N ALA A 94 -5.23 5.33 7.48
CA ALA A 94 -4.06 5.89 6.82
C ALA A 94 -4.18 7.42 6.62
N MET A 95 -5.31 7.87 6.06
CA MET A 95 -5.62 9.28 5.87
C MET A 95 -5.60 10.06 7.20
N GLN A 96 -6.16 9.51 8.28
CA GLN A 96 -6.16 10.17 9.60
C GLN A 96 -4.75 10.32 10.17
N MET A 97 -3.89 9.32 10.03
CA MET A 97 -2.48 9.38 10.47
C MET A 97 -1.72 10.46 9.70
N VAL A 98 -1.87 10.49 8.37
CA VAL A 98 -1.23 11.50 7.51
C VAL A 98 -1.77 12.90 7.77
N GLU A 99 -3.09 13.05 7.94
CA GLU A 99 -3.72 14.33 8.29
C GLU A 99 -3.12 14.93 9.57
N LYS A 100 -2.90 14.09 10.59
CA LYS A 100 -2.31 14.54 11.85
C LYS A 100 -0.87 15.04 11.70
N VAL A 101 -0.08 14.40 10.83
CA VAL A 101 1.29 14.82 10.54
C VAL A 101 1.31 16.13 9.76
N LEU A 102 0.39 16.30 8.81
CA LEU A 102 0.33 17.47 7.91
C LEU A 102 -0.40 18.68 8.51
N GLU A 103 -1.04 18.54 9.66
CA GLU A 103 -1.87 19.57 10.31
C GLU A 103 -1.15 20.92 10.47
N LYS A 104 0.15 20.91 10.81
CA LYS A 104 0.93 22.14 11.00
C LYS A 104 1.20 22.89 9.70
N GLU A 105 1.28 22.18 8.58
CA GLU A 105 1.66 22.71 7.28
C GLU A 105 0.42 23.13 6.47
N PHE A 106 -0.65 22.33 6.54
CA PHE A 106 -1.84 22.50 5.71
C PHE A 106 -3.10 22.87 6.50
N GLY A 107 -3.02 22.92 7.83
CA GLY A 107 -4.13 23.22 8.73
C GLY A 107 -4.96 21.98 9.10
N GLU A 108 -5.89 22.16 10.04
CA GLU A 108 -6.80 21.10 10.47
C GLU A 108 -7.66 20.57 9.32
N ARG A 109 -7.89 19.25 9.34
CA ARG A 109 -8.77 18.56 8.39
C ARG A 109 -8.40 18.82 6.92
N CYS A 110 -7.12 18.71 6.57
CA CYS A 110 -6.65 18.98 5.22
C CYS A 110 -7.26 18.02 4.16
N PHE A 111 -7.83 16.87 4.56
CA PHE A 111 -8.58 15.95 3.71
C PHE A 111 -10.11 16.02 3.89
N ARG A 112 -10.66 17.11 4.45
CA ARG A 112 -12.09 17.23 4.81
C ARG A 112 -13.09 16.83 3.71
N ASN A 113 -12.76 17.10 2.45
CA ASN A 113 -13.62 16.84 1.28
C ASN A 113 -13.11 15.67 0.43
N CYS A 114 -12.36 14.75 1.03
CA CYS A 114 -11.84 13.56 0.37
C CYS A 114 -12.78 12.37 0.59
N ASP A 115 -13.19 11.73 -0.49
CA ASP A 115 -13.87 10.43 -0.46
C ASP A 115 -12.86 9.30 -0.23
N VAL A 116 -13.20 8.33 0.63
CA VAL A 116 -12.25 7.31 1.10
C VAL A 116 -12.94 5.96 1.20
N VAL A 117 -12.46 4.98 0.44
CA VAL A 117 -12.97 3.60 0.46
C VAL A 117 -11.86 2.58 0.24
N ASP A 118 -12.11 1.35 0.66
CA ASP A 118 -11.31 0.19 0.29
C ASP A 118 -11.98 -0.55 -0.88
N MET A 119 -11.18 -1.11 -1.78
CA MET A 119 -11.60 -2.00 -2.85
C MET A 119 -10.91 -3.34 -2.68
N THR A 120 -11.70 -4.38 -2.45
CA THR A 120 -11.19 -5.72 -2.18
C THR A 120 -11.50 -6.65 -3.35
N PHE A 121 -10.45 -7.05 -4.05
CA PHE A 121 -10.47 -8.19 -4.95
C PHE A 121 -9.04 -8.72 -5.07
N ALA A 122 -8.60 -9.50 -4.08
CA ALA A 122 -7.25 -10.03 -4.00
C ALA A 122 -6.17 -8.98 -4.41
N CYS A 123 -5.12 -9.42 -5.11
CA CYS A 123 -4.07 -8.55 -5.62
C CYS A 123 -4.50 -7.57 -6.74
N ILE A 124 -5.74 -7.63 -7.26
CA ILE A 124 -6.22 -6.77 -8.35
C ILE A 124 -7.01 -5.55 -7.87
N GLY A 125 -7.39 -5.49 -6.59
CA GLY A 125 -8.22 -4.39 -6.05
C GLY A 125 -7.67 -2.98 -6.33
N ALA A 126 -6.34 -2.80 -6.33
CA ALA A 126 -5.71 -1.51 -6.64
C ALA A 126 -5.84 -1.12 -8.12
N VAL A 127 -5.92 -2.09 -9.04
CA VAL A 127 -6.17 -1.83 -10.47
C VAL A 127 -7.60 -1.34 -10.68
N ASP A 128 -8.57 -1.92 -9.98
CA ASP A 128 -9.95 -1.43 -10.01
C ASP A 128 -10.06 -0.02 -9.42
N ALA A 129 -9.35 0.25 -8.32
CA ALA A 129 -9.23 1.59 -7.74
C ALA A 129 -8.57 2.59 -8.71
N LEU A 130 -7.56 2.16 -9.47
CA LEU A 130 -6.94 2.97 -10.51
C LEU A 130 -7.91 3.31 -11.63
N HIS A 131 -8.57 2.33 -12.22
CA HIS A 131 -9.54 2.60 -13.29
C HIS A 131 -10.67 3.53 -12.82
N ASN A 132 -11.20 3.29 -11.61
CA ASN A 132 -12.23 4.15 -11.02
C ASN A 132 -11.72 5.59 -10.81
N SER A 133 -10.47 5.74 -10.36
CA SER A 133 -9.86 7.04 -10.13
C SER A 133 -9.56 7.78 -11.43
N LEU A 134 -9.12 7.07 -12.47
CA LEU A 134 -8.91 7.62 -13.82
C LEU A 134 -10.22 8.17 -14.41
N ASP A 135 -11.32 7.44 -14.28
CA ASP A 135 -12.63 7.90 -14.72
C ASP A 135 -13.10 9.13 -13.92
N PHE A 136 -12.84 9.17 -12.62
CA PHE A 136 -13.16 10.31 -11.77
C PHE A 136 -12.40 11.59 -12.15
N VAL A 137 -11.08 11.52 -12.34
CA VAL A 137 -10.28 12.70 -12.72
C VAL A 137 -10.58 13.15 -14.15
N ARG A 138 -11.01 12.24 -15.02
CA ARG A 138 -11.42 12.57 -16.39
C ARG A 138 -12.63 13.50 -16.43
N VAL A 139 -13.56 13.36 -15.49
CA VAL A 139 -14.75 14.23 -15.36
C VAL A 139 -14.56 15.37 -14.35
N ASN A 140 -13.48 15.34 -13.55
CA ASN A 140 -13.10 16.37 -12.57
C ASN A 140 -11.63 16.80 -12.77
N PRO A 141 -11.30 17.55 -13.84
CA PRO A 141 -9.92 17.81 -14.23
C PRO A 141 -9.12 18.71 -13.27
N ASP A 142 -9.79 19.37 -12.32
CA ASP A 142 -9.18 20.17 -11.25
C ASP A 142 -8.91 19.38 -9.95
N LYS A 143 -9.25 18.08 -9.92
CA LYS A 143 -9.12 17.22 -8.74
C LYS A 143 -8.05 16.16 -8.93
N LYS A 144 -7.40 15.81 -7.82
CA LYS A 144 -6.47 14.67 -7.73
C LYS A 144 -7.15 13.51 -7.02
N ALA A 145 -6.78 12.30 -7.44
CA ALA A 145 -7.17 11.06 -6.77
C ALA A 145 -5.89 10.29 -6.44
N VAL A 146 -5.85 9.69 -5.25
CA VAL A 146 -4.78 8.82 -4.81
C VAL A 146 -5.27 7.39 -4.78
N VAL A 147 -4.46 6.50 -5.34
CA VAL A 147 -4.66 5.07 -5.28
C VAL A 147 -3.54 4.49 -4.46
N ILE A 148 -3.88 3.68 -3.46
CA ILE A 148 -2.91 3.01 -2.61
C ILE A 148 -3.10 1.50 -2.83
N ALA A 149 -2.00 0.76 -2.95
CA ALA A 149 -1.99 -0.69 -2.80
C ALA A 149 -1.23 -0.99 -1.50
N SER A 150 -1.88 -1.65 -0.54
CA SER A 150 -1.24 -1.97 0.75
C SER A 150 -1.70 -3.32 1.24
N ASP A 151 -0.75 -4.24 1.36
CA ASP A 151 -1.00 -5.62 1.77
C ASP A 151 0.24 -6.21 2.43
N TYR A 152 0.02 -7.16 3.33
CA TYR A 152 1.06 -8.05 3.83
C TYR A 152 0.60 -9.50 3.71
N ALA A 153 1.35 -10.32 2.99
CA ALA A 153 1.04 -11.74 2.87
C ALA A 153 1.49 -12.51 4.12
N LYS A 154 0.55 -13.16 4.82
CA LYS A 154 0.84 -13.98 6.01
C LYS A 154 0.22 -15.37 5.88
N TYR A 155 1.08 -16.37 5.73
CA TYR A 155 0.69 -17.78 5.73
C TYR A 155 1.10 -18.48 7.04
N GLU A 156 0.48 -19.63 7.31
CA GLU A 156 0.87 -20.48 8.43
C GLU A 156 2.33 -20.93 8.32
N LEU A 157 3.01 -21.00 9.46
CA LEU A 157 4.39 -21.48 9.55
C LEU A 157 4.47 -22.93 9.05
N ALA A 158 5.54 -23.25 8.30
CA ALA A 158 5.77 -24.53 7.66
C ALA A 158 4.72 -24.97 6.62
N SER A 159 3.80 -24.08 6.22
CA SER A 159 2.93 -24.32 5.06
C SER A 159 3.70 -24.15 3.75
N SER A 160 3.16 -24.70 2.67
CA SER A 160 3.69 -24.43 1.31
C SER A 160 3.59 -22.95 0.93
N GLY A 161 2.69 -22.20 1.57
CA GLY A 161 2.50 -20.76 1.41
C GLY A 161 3.57 -19.91 2.11
N GLU A 162 4.26 -20.43 3.12
CA GLU A 162 5.19 -19.65 3.95
C GLU A 162 6.30 -18.96 3.15
N ILE A 163 6.80 -19.61 2.09
CA ILE A 163 7.82 -19.04 1.20
C ILE A 163 7.31 -17.85 0.36
N TYR A 164 6.00 -17.62 0.37
CA TYR A 164 5.31 -16.49 -0.25
C TYR A 164 4.81 -15.46 0.78
N SER A 165 4.96 -15.72 2.09
CA SER A 165 4.74 -14.71 3.12
C SER A 165 5.67 -13.53 2.90
N GLY A 166 5.36 -12.39 3.51
CA GLY A 166 6.25 -11.23 3.48
C GLY A 166 6.47 -10.64 2.08
N ARG A 167 5.66 -11.07 1.12
CA ARG A 167 5.51 -10.41 -0.17
C ARG A 167 4.51 -9.29 0.03
N GLU A 168 4.97 -8.09 -0.26
CA GLU A 168 4.12 -6.92 -0.35
C GLU A 168 3.73 -6.74 -1.82
N VAL A 169 2.44 -6.52 -2.06
CA VAL A 169 1.97 -6.23 -3.40
C VAL A 169 2.31 -4.76 -3.71
N LEU A 170 3.56 -4.52 -4.10
CA LEU A 170 4.00 -3.26 -4.69
C LEU A 170 3.53 -3.21 -6.15
N TRP A 171 2.35 -2.64 -6.40
CA TRP A 171 2.06 -2.13 -7.74
C TRP A 171 2.54 -0.70 -7.83
N HIS A 172 3.54 -0.49 -8.70
CA HIS A 172 3.85 0.81 -9.25
C HIS A 172 2.73 1.16 -10.22
N LEU A 173 1.86 2.09 -9.83
CA LEU A 173 0.98 2.79 -10.75
C LEU A 173 1.13 4.27 -10.46
#